data_AF-A0A9X0TVQ9-F1
#
_entry.id   AF-A0A9X0TVQ9-F1
#
_cell.length_a   1.000
_cell.length_b   1.000
_cell.length_c   1.000
_cell.angle_alpha   90.00
_cell.angle_beta   90.00
_cell.angle_gamma   90.00
#
_symmetry.space_group_name_H-M   'P 1'
#
loop_
_entity.id
_entity.type
_entity.pdbx_description
1 polymer ?
#
loop_
_entity_poly.entity_id
_entity_poly.type
_entity_poly.pdbx_seq_one_letter_code
_entity_poly.pdbx_strand_id
1 'polypeptide(L)'
;MKLICIIVFFLSINYVITANVFEPSVVSQSTRYYEENDIQNGSNDAFFVEKYGPPVHEFMKPRYKFAGEYYIGLNQTYRITNPEFKDVPIKEMFWNLQEDLNLTCWFHYKDGQWRVISYIFWPPGAKF
;
A
#
# COMPACT_ATOMS: atom_id res chain seq x y z
N MET A 1 -20.21 49.14 -17.59
CA MET A 1 -19.66 48.44 -16.41
C MET A 1 -20.45 47.19 -15.97
N LYS A 2 -21.28 46.56 -16.83
CA LYS A 2 -22.05 45.34 -16.49
C LYS A 2 -21.67 44.09 -17.29
N LEU A 3 -21.01 44.23 -18.45
CA LEU A 3 -20.62 43.09 -19.29
C LEU A 3 -19.35 42.35 -18.79
N ILE A 4 -18.42 43.08 -18.17
CA ILE A 4 -17.11 42.53 -17.77
C ILE A 4 -17.25 41.51 -16.64
N CYS A 5 -18.20 41.70 -15.71
CA CYS A 5 -18.42 40.77 -14.59
C CYS A 5 -18.94 39.39 -15.04
N ILE A 6 -19.71 39.33 -16.14
CA ILE A 6 -20.31 38.07 -16.61
C ILE A 6 -19.24 37.16 -17.23
N ILE A 7 -18.27 37.73 -17.96
CA ILE A 7 -17.18 36.97 -18.60
C ILE A 7 -16.23 36.37 -17.55
N VAL A 8 -15.95 37.11 -16.48
CA VAL A 8 -15.11 36.63 -15.36
C VAL A 8 -15.77 35.47 -14.63
N PHE A 9 -17.10 35.49 -14.46
CA PHE A 9 -17.86 34.39 -13.86
C PHE A 9 -17.85 33.11 -14.71
N PHE A 10 -17.96 33.22 -16.04
CA PHE A 10 -17.89 32.03 -16.91
C PHE A 10 -16.48 31.42 -16.95
N LEU A 11 -15.42 32.24 -16.91
CA LEU A 11 -14.05 31.73 -16.85
C LEU A 11 -13.75 31.03 -15.51
N SER A 12 -14.26 31.55 -14.40
CA SER A 12 -14.05 30.92 -13.09
C SER A 12 -14.84 29.62 -12.92
N ILE A 13 -16.07 29.54 -13.43
CA ILE A 13 -16.86 28.29 -13.40
C ILE A 13 -16.18 27.21 -14.23
N ASN A 14 -15.71 27.54 -15.45
CA ASN A 14 -14.98 26.57 -16.26
C ASN A 14 -13.70 26.10 -15.57
N TYR A 15 -12.91 27.02 -14.98
CA TYR A 15 -11.68 26.67 -14.25
C TYR A 15 -11.92 25.74 -13.05
N VAL A 16 -13.00 25.97 -12.28
CA VAL A 16 -13.38 25.10 -11.15
C VAL A 16 -13.83 23.72 -11.63
N ILE A 17 -14.55 23.64 -12.76
CA ILE A 17 -14.97 22.36 -13.34
C ILE A 17 -13.74 21.58 -13.84
N THR A 18 -12.78 22.22 -14.53
CA THR A 18 -11.55 21.52 -14.97
C THR A 18 -10.70 21.06 -13.79
N ALA A 19 -10.63 21.84 -12.71
CA ALA A 19 -9.86 21.46 -11.51
C ALA A 19 -10.46 20.23 -10.79
N ASN A 20 -11.78 20.15 -10.67
CA ASN A 20 -12.45 18.99 -10.04
C ASN A 20 -12.43 17.72 -10.92
N VAL A 21 -12.31 17.87 -12.24
CA VAL A 21 -12.13 16.73 -13.18
C VAL A 21 -10.71 16.17 -13.12
N PHE A 22 -9.76 16.93 -12.56
CA PHE A 22 -8.35 16.57 -12.43
C PHE A 22 -7.93 16.27 -10.99
N GLU A 23 -8.85 15.94 -10.08
CA GLU A 23 -8.42 15.17 -8.91
C GLU A 23 -7.93 13.80 -9.40
N PRO A 24 -6.65 13.45 -9.19
CA PRO A 24 -6.14 12.17 -9.65
C PRO A 24 -6.83 11.07 -8.83
N SER A 25 -7.84 10.43 -9.42
CA SER A 25 -8.64 9.36 -8.83
C SER A 25 -7.78 8.27 -8.17
N VAL A 26 -6.59 8.02 -8.73
CA VAL A 26 -5.60 7.05 -8.23
C VAL A 26 -4.99 7.45 -6.88
N VAL A 27 -4.74 8.75 -6.63
CA VAL A 27 -4.20 9.23 -5.34
C VAL A 27 -5.29 9.24 -4.27
N SER A 28 -6.53 9.58 -4.66
CA SER A 28 -7.70 9.49 -3.78
C SER A 28 -8.01 8.04 -3.39
N GLN A 29 -7.98 7.11 -4.35
CA GLN A 29 -8.18 5.68 -4.10
C GLN A 29 -7.09 5.07 -3.22
N SER A 30 -5.81 5.39 -3.47
CA SER A 30 -4.73 4.82 -2.66
C SER A 30 -4.85 5.21 -1.18
N THR A 31 -5.10 6.49 -0.89
CA THR A 31 -5.28 7.00 0.47
C THR A 31 -6.47 6.33 1.16
N ARG A 32 -7.58 6.20 0.45
CA ARG A 32 -8.79 5.54 0.93
C ARG A 32 -8.53 4.09 1.36
N TYR A 33 -7.75 3.31 0.61
CA TYR A 33 -7.47 1.92 0.98
C TYR A 33 -6.68 1.79 2.28
N TYR A 34 -5.71 2.69 2.53
CA TYR A 34 -4.97 2.68 3.79
C TYR A 34 -5.89 3.06 4.98
N GLU A 35 -6.74 4.07 4.81
CA GLU A 35 -7.67 4.53 5.84
C GLU A 35 -8.76 3.48 6.16
N GLU A 36 -9.35 2.84 5.15
CA GLU A 36 -10.40 1.83 5.35
C GLU A 36 -9.88 0.54 6.00
N ASN A 37 -8.61 0.20 5.76
CA ASN A 37 -8.03 -1.04 6.25
C ASN A 37 -7.31 -0.90 7.60
N ASP A 38 -6.83 0.29 7.94
CA ASP A 38 -6.18 0.67 9.21
C ASP A 38 -5.24 -0.43 9.77
N ILE A 39 -4.33 -0.91 8.91
CA ILE A 39 -3.40 -1.96 9.31
C ILE A 39 -2.35 -1.35 10.24
N GLN A 40 -2.50 -1.67 11.53
CA GLN A 40 -1.55 -1.28 12.57
C GLN A 40 -0.23 -2.06 12.43
N ASN A 41 0.90 -1.38 12.65
CA ASN A 41 2.21 -2.03 12.64
C ASN A 41 2.29 -3.04 13.81
N GLY A 42 2.83 -4.23 13.54
CA GLY A 42 2.92 -5.30 14.53
C GLY A 42 1.67 -6.19 14.66
N SER A 43 0.59 -5.92 13.90
CA SER A 43 -0.56 -6.82 13.79
C SER A 43 -0.14 -8.25 13.44
N ASN A 44 -0.79 -9.21 14.09
CA ASN A 44 -0.53 -10.64 13.93
C ASN A 44 -1.03 -11.12 12.55
N ASP A 45 -0.35 -12.07 11.92
CA ASP A 45 -0.78 -12.65 10.64
C ASP A 45 -2.18 -13.27 10.66
N ALA A 46 -2.59 -13.85 11.80
CA ALA A 46 -3.94 -14.38 11.99
C ALA A 46 -5.04 -13.32 11.81
N PHE A 47 -4.77 -12.06 12.18
CA PHE A 47 -5.72 -10.95 11.94
C PHE A 47 -5.99 -10.76 10.46
N PHE A 48 -4.98 -10.89 9.60
CA PHE A 48 -5.13 -10.75 8.15
C PHE A 48 -5.91 -11.93 7.56
N VAL A 49 -5.62 -13.15 8.03
CA VAL A 49 -6.34 -14.35 7.59
C VAL A 49 -7.82 -14.30 8.01
N GLU A 50 -8.11 -13.81 9.22
CA GLU A 50 -9.48 -13.62 9.70
C GLU A 50 -10.22 -12.54 8.89
N LYS A 51 -9.56 -11.42 8.60
CA LYS A 51 -10.16 -10.28 7.90
C LYS A 51 -10.34 -10.50 6.40
N TYR A 52 -9.37 -11.14 5.74
CA TYR A 52 -9.30 -11.24 4.28
C TYR A 52 -9.43 -12.68 3.74
N GLY A 53 -9.54 -13.67 4.62
CA GLY A 53 -9.51 -15.08 4.24
C GLY A 53 -8.09 -15.60 3.98
N PRO A 54 -7.95 -16.84 3.47
CA PRO A 54 -6.65 -17.41 3.17
C PRO A 54 -5.94 -16.63 2.05
N PRO A 55 -4.62 -16.43 2.14
CA PRO A 55 -3.87 -15.75 1.08
C PRO A 55 -3.83 -16.59 -0.19
N VAL A 56 -3.75 -15.91 -1.33
CA VAL A 56 -3.56 -16.54 -2.66
C VAL A 56 -2.18 -17.19 -2.73
N HIS A 57 -1.17 -16.53 -2.15
CA HIS A 57 0.13 -17.17 -1.92
C HIS A 57 0.75 -16.74 -0.60
N GLU A 58 1.49 -17.67 -0.02
CA GLU A 58 2.30 -17.46 1.17
C GLU A 58 3.67 -18.12 0.95
N PHE A 59 4.74 -17.40 1.24
CA PHE A 59 6.06 -18.00 1.28
C PHE A 59 6.96 -17.31 2.30
N MET A 60 7.98 -18.06 2.75
CA MET A 60 9.03 -17.56 3.63
C MET A 60 10.37 -17.60 2.91
N LYS A 61 11.09 -16.49 2.92
CA LYS A 61 12.43 -16.38 2.35
C LYS A 61 13.33 -15.58 3.30
N PRO A 62 14.66 -15.77 3.24
CA PRO A 62 15.58 -14.93 3.99
C PRO A 62 15.57 -13.50 3.44
N ARG A 63 15.78 -12.51 4.31
CA ARG A 63 15.74 -11.08 4.01
C ARG A 63 16.53 -10.69 2.76
N TYR A 64 17.68 -11.30 2.49
CA TYR A 64 18.49 -10.97 1.31
C TYR A 64 17.80 -11.22 -0.04
N LYS A 65 16.75 -12.05 -0.08
CA LYS A 65 15.96 -12.29 -1.30
C LYS A 65 15.01 -11.14 -1.65
N PHE A 66 14.81 -10.18 -0.74
CA PHE A 66 13.89 -9.05 -0.92
C PHE A 66 14.66 -7.76 -1.23
N ALA A 67 15.25 -7.66 -2.42
CA ALA A 67 16.00 -6.50 -2.86
C ALA A 67 15.21 -5.65 -3.87
N GLY A 68 15.36 -4.33 -3.81
CA GLY A 68 14.64 -3.38 -4.68
C GLY A 68 13.74 -2.40 -3.92
N GLU A 69 13.22 -1.42 -4.64
CA GLU A 69 12.43 -0.31 -4.08
C GLU A 69 11.08 -0.77 -3.50
N TYR A 70 10.51 -1.84 -4.07
CA TYR A 70 9.29 -2.47 -3.57
C TYR A 70 9.37 -2.90 -2.10
N TYR A 71 10.59 -3.22 -1.62
CA TYR A 71 10.83 -3.68 -0.25
C TYR A 71 11.35 -2.57 0.67
N ILE A 72 11.07 -1.30 0.37
CA ILE A 72 11.55 -0.17 1.18
C ILE A 72 11.11 -0.24 2.65
N GLY A 73 9.88 -0.69 2.92
CA GLY A 73 9.41 -0.89 4.29
C GLY A 73 10.20 -1.95 5.05
N LEU A 74 10.68 -3.01 4.37
CA LEU A 74 11.61 -3.97 4.97
C LEU A 74 12.97 -3.34 5.30
N ASN A 75 13.45 -2.38 4.50
CA ASN A 75 14.72 -1.70 4.77
C ASN A 75 14.69 -0.80 6.00
N GLN A 76 13.52 -0.34 6.42
CA GLN A 76 13.36 0.46 7.65
C GLN A 76 13.55 -0.38 8.91
N THR A 77 13.18 -1.66 8.87
CA THR A 77 13.30 -2.59 10.02
C THR A 77 14.53 -3.49 9.92
N TYR A 78 14.76 -4.08 8.75
CA TYR A 78 15.86 -4.99 8.44
C TYR A 78 16.62 -4.45 7.23
N ARG A 79 17.51 -3.51 7.50
CA ARG A 79 18.30 -2.84 6.46
C ARG A 79 19.14 -3.85 5.69
N ILE A 80 18.98 -3.91 4.36
CA ILE A 80 19.67 -4.90 3.51
C ILE A 80 21.21 -4.79 3.55
N THR A 81 21.73 -3.61 3.90
CA THR A 81 23.16 -3.37 4.04
C THR A 81 23.75 -3.88 5.35
N ASN A 82 22.92 -4.26 6.33
CA ASN A 82 23.41 -4.88 7.57
C ASN A 82 23.51 -6.41 7.38
N PRO A 83 24.72 -7.00 7.43
CA PRO A 83 24.90 -8.44 7.25
C PRO A 83 24.20 -9.28 8.32
N GLU A 84 23.98 -8.76 9.54
CA GLU A 84 23.26 -9.48 10.60
C GLU A 84 21.82 -9.80 10.23
N PHE A 85 21.22 -8.99 9.36
CA PHE A 85 19.84 -9.17 8.93
C PHE A 85 19.70 -10.05 7.70
N LYS A 86 20.80 -10.44 7.06
CA LYS A 86 20.80 -11.15 5.77
C LYS A 86 19.87 -12.37 5.76
N ASP A 87 19.96 -13.19 6.79
CA ASP A 87 19.27 -14.48 6.89
C ASP A 87 18.03 -14.42 7.79
N VAL A 88 17.60 -13.23 8.21
CA VAL A 88 16.34 -13.06 8.95
C VAL A 88 15.18 -13.60 8.10
N PRO A 89 14.36 -14.51 8.63
CA PRO A 89 13.22 -15.04 7.90
C PRO A 89 12.14 -13.96 7.77
N ILE A 90 11.72 -13.71 6.54
CA ILE A 90 10.61 -12.82 6.20
C ILE A 90 9.53 -13.66 5.54
N LYS A 91 8.31 -13.56 6.07
CA LYS A 91 7.14 -14.15 5.46
C LYS A 91 6.42 -13.12 4.61
N GLU A 92 6.03 -13.49 3.39
CA GLU A 92 5.19 -12.69 2.51
C GLU A 92 3.86 -13.39 2.32
N MET A 93 2.76 -12.65 2.46
CA MET A 93 1.41 -13.10 2.14
C MET A 93 0.75 -12.11 1.19
N PHE A 94 -0.04 -12.65 0.27
CA PHE A 94 -0.70 -11.88 -0.79
C PHE A 94 -2.18 -12.24 -0.89
N TRP A 95 -3.01 -11.20 -1.02
CA TRP A 95 -4.46 -11.32 -1.24
C TRP A 95 -4.91 -10.47 -2.42
N ASN A 96 -5.94 -10.98 -3.10
CA ASN A 96 -6.79 -10.17 -3.98
C ASN A 96 -8.04 -9.80 -3.16
N LEU A 97 -8.16 -8.55 -2.72
CA LEU A 97 -9.24 -8.13 -1.82
C LEU A 97 -10.53 -7.81 -2.58
N GLN A 98 -10.41 -7.20 -3.75
CA GLN A 98 -11.48 -6.86 -4.70
C GLN A 98 -10.93 -6.96 -6.13
N GLU A 99 -11.78 -6.85 -7.17
CA GLU A 99 -11.36 -6.99 -8.58
C GLU A 99 -10.26 -6.00 -9.01
N ASP A 100 -10.08 -4.91 -8.27
CA ASP A 100 -9.15 -3.82 -8.56
C ASP A 100 -8.11 -3.58 -7.46
N LEU A 101 -8.01 -4.45 -6.45
CA LEU A 101 -7.08 -4.24 -5.33
C LEU A 101 -6.39 -5.50 -4.83
N ASN A 102 -5.06 -5.42 -4.82
CA ASN A 102 -4.18 -6.39 -4.20
C ASN A 102 -3.61 -5.85 -2.88
N LEU A 103 -3.38 -6.76 -1.94
CA LEU A 103 -2.64 -6.52 -0.70
C LEU A 103 -1.47 -7.48 -0.63
N THR A 104 -0.26 -6.94 -0.45
CA THR A 104 0.91 -7.72 -0.05
C THR A 104 1.37 -7.28 1.33
N CYS A 105 1.57 -8.24 2.24
CA CYS A 105 2.08 -8.00 3.58
C CYS A 105 3.38 -8.78 3.81
N TRP A 106 4.33 -8.16 4.51
CA TRP A 106 5.53 -8.82 4.98
C TRP A 106 5.58 -8.88 6.49
N PHE A 107 5.95 -10.04 7.02
CA PHE A 107 5.97 -10.33 8.45
C PHE A 107 7.35 -10.79 8.91
N HIS A 108 7.69 -10.46 10.15
CA HIS A 108 8.78 -11.11 10.89
C HIS A 108 8.23 -12.00 12.00
N TYR A 109 9.06 -12.92 12.45
CA TYR A 109 8.76 -13.69 13.64
C TYR A 109 9.33 -12.98 14.87
N LYS A 110 8.45 -12.52 15.77
CA LYS A 110 8.80 -11.90 17.06
C LYS A 110 7.84 -12.34 18.15
N ASP A 111 8.38 -12.62 19.33
CA ASP A 111 7.61 -12.99 20.53
C ASP A 111 6.65 -14.17 20.29
N GLY A 112 7.12 -15.17 19.51
CA GLY A 112 6.35 -16.36 19.20
C GLY A 112 5.25 -16.17 18.14
N GLN A 113 5.21 -15.02 17.45
CA GLN A 113 4.16 -14.70 16.50
C GLN A 113 4.71 -14.03 15.24
N TRP A 114 4.03 -14.22 14.10
CA TRP A 114 4.29 -13.45 12.90
C TRP A 114 3.62 -12.10 13.01
N ARG A 115 4.40 -11.04 12.90
CA ARG A 115 3.92 -9.66 13.01
C ARG A 115 4.26 -8.87 11.77
N VAL A 116 3.30 -8.09 11.28
CA VAL A 116 3.50 -7.28 10.08
C VAL A 116 4.61 -6.26 10.31
N ILE A 117 5.52 -6.16 9.35
CA ILE A 117 6.61 -5.17 9.29
C ILE A 117 6.18 -4.03 8.36
N SER A 118 5.62 -4.41 7.22
CA SER A 118 5.26 -3.53 6.12
C SER A 118 4.16 -4.18 5.31
N TYR A 119 3.39 -3.38 4.62
CA TYR A 119 2.38 -3.82 3.66
C TYR A 119 2.23 -2.79 2.54
N ILE A 120 1.61 -3.20 1.44
CA ILE A 120 1.29 -2.32 0.33
C ILE A 120 -0.01 -2.75 -0.33
N PHE A 121 -0.83 -1.75 -0.64
CA PHE A 121 -1.95 -1.88 -1.55
C PHE A 121 -1.53 -1.50 -2.96
N TRP A 122 -1.95 -2.29 -3.95
CA TRP A 122 -1.61 -2.02 -5.35
C TRP A 122 -2.68 -2.55 -6.31
N PRO A 123 -2.87 -1.92 -7.49
CA PRO A 123 -3.88 -2.37 -8.44
C PRO A 123 -3.42 -3.63 -9.19
N PRO A 124 -4.30 -4.58 -9.52
CA PRO A 124 -3.99 -5.74 -10.35
C PRO A 124 -3.29 -5.36 -11.67
N GLY A 125 -2.25 -6.13 -12.01
CA GLY A 125 -1.46 -5.89 -13.22
C GLY A 125 -0.39 -4.80 -13.11
N ALA A 126 -0.21 -4.16 -11.95
CA ALA A 126 0.94 -3.28 -11.74
C ALA A 126 2.27 -4.03 -11.97
N LYS A 127 3.24 -3.33 -12.56
CA LYS A 127 4.59 -3.83 -12.81
C LYS A 127 5.56 -3.11 -11.88
N PHE A 128 6.36 -3.88 -11.14
CA PHE A 128 7.38 -3.42 -10.21
C PHE A 128 8.76 -3.91 -10.64
#